data_AF-A0AAW5Q974-F1
#
_entry.id   AF-A0AAW5Q974-F1
#
_cell.length_a   1.000
_cell.length_b   1.000
_cell.length_c   1.000
_cell.angle_alpha   90.00
_cell.angle_beta   90.00
_cell.angle_gamma   90.00
#
_symmetry.space_group_name_H-M   'P 1'
#
loop_
_entity.id
_entity.type
_entity.pdbx_description
1 polymer ?
#
loop_
_entity_poly.entity_id
_entity_poly.type
_entity_poly.pdbx_seq_one_letter_code
_entity_poly.pdbx_strand_id
1 'polypeptide(L)'
;MSNLETVAQRVLTPLILDEPGTITLEDQAAIATWVQKTALTAMLLSSKEQRENGYGLSPSEYRALYERRELMQPLEFSQFWVGRFKGINGFSAVRVTPLTVRIPGFPEPALPQGYAMTVVVGALLLHGVRFTTPGLQADTTTDLGMPQLWPSDTSVTWPAGRTCTEKSLLALADGGTLRALDGEVRLQPWSHAAHLPRSAFENGAVKVPALCRKHDIYYPVALLREAHQGRFYAFMASCECSAYLIHTDSDRVRFRAAGEPEGIAAMYADLTGDEFLIEDQVGEFACKRLPA
;
A
#
# COMPACT_ATOMS: atom_id res chain seq x y z
N MET A 1 12.82 23.74 -5.30
CA MET A 1 11.71 22.84 -4.87
C MET A 1 10.42 23.36 -5.48
N SER A 2 9.49 22.48 -5.84
CA SER A 2 8.17 22.93 -6.34
C SER A 2 7.35 23.56 -5.21
N ASN A 3 6.43 24.48 -5.52
CA ASN A 3 5.58 25.12 -4.50
C ASN A 3 4.83 24.09 -3.64
N LEU A 4 4.39 22.98 -4.25
CA LEU A 4 3.76 21.85 -3.57
C LEU A 4 4.65 21.25 -2.46
N GLU A 5 5.94 21.06 -2.75
CA GLU A 5 6.90 20.52 -1.77
C GLU A 5 7.17 21.53 -0.66
N THR A 6 7.23 22.83 -0.98
CA THR A 6 7.41 23.89 0.03
C THR A 6 6.24 23.90 1.03
N VAL A 7 5.00 23.78 0.54
CA VAL A 7 3.80 23.70 1.38
C VAL A 7 3.81 22.42 2.21
N ALA A 8 4.04 21.26 1.57
CA ALA A 8 4.08 19.97 2.25
C ALA A 8 5.15 19.94 3.34
N GLN A 9 6.35 20.45 3.06
CA GLN A 9 7.43 20.53 4.05
C GLN A 9 7.00 21.38 5.26
N ARG A 10 6.47 22.59 5.03
CA ARG A 10 6.05 23.49 6.12
C ARG A 10 4.99 22.86 7.00
N VAL A 11 3.98 22.22 6.38
CA VAL A 11 2.79 21.73 7.07
C VAL A 11 3.03 20.37 7.72
N LEU A 12 3.74 19.46 7.04
CA LEU A 12 3.88 18.06 7.48
C LEU A 12 5.06 17.83 8.41
N THR A 13 6.10 18.69 8.40
CA THR A 13 7.29 18.48 9.23
C THR A 13 6.96 18.30 10.73
N PRO A 14 6.14 19.15 11.37
CA PRO A 14 5.81 18.95 12.79
C PRO A 14 5.10 17.61 13.03
N LEU A 15 4.17 17.24 12.15
CA LEU A 15 3.39 16.00 12.26
C LEU A 15 4.27 14.75 12.08
N ILE A 16 5.26 14.81 11.18
CA ILE A 16 6.27 13.75 11.00
C ILE A 16 7.07 13.55 12.29
N LEU A 17 7.39 14.65 12.98
CA LEU A 17 8.12 14.69 14.25
C LEU A 17 7.23 14.40 15.48
N ASP A 18 5.97 14.01 15.27
CA ASP A 18 5.00 13.71 16.32
C ASP A 18 4.58 14.93 17.17
N GLU A 19 4.73 16.13 16.62
CA GLU A 19 4.28 17.38 17.24
C GLU A 19 2.83 17.70 16.84
N PRO A 20 1.99 18.15 17.78
CA PRO A 20 0.63 18.54 17.46
C PRO A 20 0.62 19.74 16.49
N GLY A 21 -0.34 19.75 15.56
CA GLY A 21 -0.41 20.76 14.53
C GLY A 21 -1.80 20.93 13.94
N THR A 22 -1.96 21.98 13.15
CA THR A 22 -3.21 22.26 12.42
C THR A 22 -2.91 22.38 10.94
N ILE A 23 -3.63 21.63 10.13
CA ILE A 23 -3.62 21.80 8.67
C ILE A 23 -4.76 22.76 8.32
N THR A 24 -4.38 23.97 7.94
CA THR A 24 -5.32 25.04 7.57
C THR A 24 -6.08 24.68 6.30
N LEU A 25 -7.29 25.22 6.14
CA LEU A 25 -8.13 24.96 4.96
C LEU A 25 -7.39 25.25 3.64
N GLU A 26 -6.56 26.30 3.61
CA GLU A 26 -5.80 26.71 2.42
C GLU A 26 -4.72 25.70 2.02
N ASP A 27 -4.18 24.94 2.99
CA ASP A 27 -3.12 23.96 2.76
C ASP A 27 -3.64 22.58 2.37
N GLN A 28 -4.89 22.25 2.70
CA GLN A 28 -5.43 20.89 2.58
C GLN A 28 -5.39 20.34 1.16
N ALA A 29 -5.76 21.16 0.17
CA ALA A 29 -5.72 20.78 -1.24
C ALA A 29 -4.28 20.41 -1.66
N ALA A 30 -3.30 21.22 -1.26
CA ALA A 30 -1.90 20.99 -1.56
C ALA A 30 -1.39 19.71 -0.88
N ILE A 31 -1.74 19.45 0.38
CA ILE A 31 -1.34 18.20 1.05
C ILE A 31 -1.99 16.98 0.39
N ALA A 32 -3.27 17.03 0.08
CA ALA A 32 -3.96 15.97 -0.64
C ALA A 32 -3.32 15.69 -2.02
N THR A 33 -2.98 16.75 -2.75
CA THR A 33 -2.26 16.65 -4.04
C THR A 33 -0.88 16.04 -3.88
N TRP A 34 -0.16 16.41 -2.82
CA TRP A 34 1.15 15.86 -2.49
C TRP A 34 1.07 14.35 -2.23
N VAL A 35 0.08 13.89 -1.45
CA VAL A 35 -0.18 12.46 -1.21
C VAL A 35 -0.46 11.74 -2.52
N GLN A 36 -1.37 12.28 -3.33
CA GLN A 36 -1.73 11.69 -4.60
C GLN A 36 -0.51 11.56 -5.52
N LYS A 37 0.25 12.65 -5.71
CA LYS A 37 1.44 12.64 -6.56
C LYS A 37 2.50 11.65 -6.06
N THR A 38 2.73 11.59 -4.75
CA THR A 38 3.67 10.66 -4.11
C THR A 38 3.26 9.21 -4.38
N ALA A 39 1.99 8.87 -4.13
CA ALA A 39 1.46 7.55 -4.38
C ALA A 39 1.59 7.13 -5.85
N LEU A 40 1.31 8.04 -6.78
CA LEU A 40 1.38 7.75 -8.21
C LEU A 40 2.79 7.62 -8.74
N THR A 41 3.73 8.38 -8.18
CA THR A 41 5.14 8.18 -8.47
C THR A 41 5.61 6.82 -7.96
N ALA A 42 5.13 6.38 -6.80
CA ALA A 42 5.41 5.04 -6.29
C ALA A 42 4.86 3.91 -7.20
N MET A 43 3.69 4.12 -7.84
CA MET A 43 3.16 3.16 -8.82
C MET A 43 4.03 2.99 -10.07
N LEU A 44 4.89 3.97 -10.39
CA LEU A 44 5.84 3.84 -11.50
C LEU A 44 6.96 2.83 -11.23
N LEU A 45 7.16 2.44 -9.96
CA LEU A 45 8.10 1.38 -9.57
C LEU A 45 7.63 -0.01 -10.02
N SER A 46 6.32 -0.21 -10.19
CA SER A 46 5.76 -1.45 -10.73
C SER A 46 6.19 -1.64 -12.19
N SER A 47 6.37 -2.88 -12.66
CA SER A 47 6.73 -3.18 -14.04
C SER A 47 5.67 -2.70 -15.04
N LYS A 48 6.05 -2.54 -16.32
CA LYS A 48 5.10 -2.16 -17.38
C LYS A 48 3.90 -3.12 -17.44
N GLU A 49 4.16 -4.41 -17.36
CA GLU A 49 3.13 -5.46 -17.36
C GLU A 49 2.21 -5.35 -16.13
N GLN A 50 2.75 -5.11 -14.92
CA GLN A 50 1.93 -4.88 -13.73
C GLN A 50 1.02 -3.66 -13.92
N ARG A 51 1.58 -2.56 -14.45
CA ARG A 51 0.83 -1.33 -14.68
C ARG A 51 -0.30 -1.50 -15.69
N GLU A 52 -0.05 -2.23 -16.77
CA GLU A 52 -1.06 -2.59 -17.77
C GLU A 52 -2.16 -3.50 -17.18
N ASN A 53 -1.80 -4.33 -16.20
CA ASN A 53 -2.72 -5.21 -15.47
C ASN A 53 -3.31 -4.55 -14.20
N GLY A 54 -3.51 -3.23 -14.18
CA GLY A 54 -4.26 -2.55 -13.12
C GLY A 54 -3.46 -2.08 -11.90
N TYR A 55 -2.13 -2.25 -11.89
CA TYR A 55 -1.25 -1.68 -10.85
C TYR A 55 -0.67 -0.31 -11.22
N GLY A 56 -1.12 0.24 -12.34
CA GLY A 56 -0.77 1.56 -12.84
C GLY A 56 -2.06 2.34 -13.07
N LEU A 57 -2.02 3.64 -12.86
CA LEU A 57 -3.08 4.48 -13.40
C LEU A 57 -3.07 4.45 -14.93
N SER A 58 -4.23 4.67 -15.53
CA SER A 58 -4.32 4.90 -16.96
C SER A 58 -3.54 6.16 -17.35
N PRO A 59 -3.01 6.25 -18.58
CA PRO A 59 -2.35 7.46 -19.07
C PRO A 59 -3.18 8.75 -18.95
N SER A 60 -4.52 8.64 -18.96
CA SER A 60 -5.43 9.78 -18.80
C SER A 60 -5.33 10.43 -17.42
N GLU A 61 -5.12 9.65 -16.35
CA GLU A 61 -4.99 10.21 -15.00
C GLU A 61 -3.68 11.00 -14.84
N TYR A 62 -2.58 10.49 -15.41
CA TYR A 62 -1.30 11.22 -15.42
C TYR A 62 -1.41 12.56 -16.18
N ARG A 63 -2.13 12.58 -17.30
CA ARG A 63 -2.41 13.82 -18.04
C ARG A 63 -3.28 14.77 -17.21
N ALA A 64 -4.36 14.28 -16.60
CA ALA A 64 -5.24 15.09 -15.78
C ALA A 64 -4.49 15.75 -14.61
N LEU A 65 -3.54 15.04 -13.99
CA LEU A 65 -2.67 15.63 -12.95
C LEU A 65 -1.76 16.72 -13.51
N TYR A 66 -1.15 16.47 -14.66
CA TYR A 66 -0.27 17.44 -15.30
C TYR A 66 -1.02 18.71 -15.71
N GLU A 67 -2.25 18.57 -16.21
CA GLU A 67 -3.14 19.68 -16.57
C GLU A 67 -3.54 20.51 -15.34
N ARG A 68 -3.72 19.86 -14.18
CA ARG A 68 -4.13 20.50 -12.92
C ARG A 68 -2.96 20.95 -12.03
N ARG A 69 -1.71 20.79 -12.47
CA ARG A 69 -0.51 21.01 -11.63
C ARG A 69 -0.45 22.40 -10.97
N GLU A 70 -0.99 23.43 -11.61
CA GLU A 70 -1.00 24.81 -11.09
C GLU A 70 -2.12 25.05 -10.06
N LEU A 71 -3.18 24.23 -10.08
CA LEU A 71 -4.32 24.36 -9.17
C LEU A 71 -4.01 23.83 -7.77
N MET A 72 -2.96 23.00 -7.62
CA MET A 72 -2.60 22.30 -6.37
C MET A 72 -3.80 21.60 -5.71
N GLN A 73 -4.70 21.08 -6.54
CA GLN A 73 -5.85 20.29 -6.12
C GLN A 73 -5.69 18.85 -6.58
N PRO A 74 -6.11 17.86 -5.76
CA PRO A 74 -6.11 16.48 -6.20
C PRO A 74 -7.10 16.30 -7.36
N LEU A 75 -7.00 15.16 -8.04
CA LEU A 75 -8.00 14.79 -9.03
C LEU A 75 -9.39 14.72 -8.38
N GLU A 76 -10.43 14.98 -9.19
CA GLU A 76 -11.81 14.82 -8.76
C GLU A 76 -12.08 13.43 -8.19
N PHE A 77 -13.15 13.29 -7.39
CA PHE A 77 -13.51 12.03 -6.73
C PHE A 77 -12.35 11.41 -5.94
N SER A 78 -11.53 12.27 -5.32
CA SER A 78 -10.50 11.87 -4.37
C SER A 78 -10.88 12.34 -2.97
N GLN A 79 -10.67 11.47 -2.00
CA GLN A 79 -10.85 11.75 -0.58
C GLN A 79 -9.57 11.40 0.16
N PHE A 80 -9.19 12.21 1.15
CA PHE A 80 -7.97 12.02 1.92
C PHE A 80 -8.24 12.25 3.41
N TRP A 81 -7.50 11.55 4.25
CA TRP A 81 -7.52 11.63 5.69
C TRP A 81 -6.09 11.69 6.23
N VAL A 82 -5.95 12.32 7.40
CA VAL A 82 -4.69 12.40 8.13
C VAL A 82 -4.84 11.74 9.49
N GLY A 83 -3.84 10.99 9.91
CA GLY A 83 -3.86 10.24 11.16
C GLY A 83 -2.46 10.10 11.73
N ARG A 84 -2.37 9.44 12.88
CA ARG A 84 -1.11 9.18 13.57
C ARG A 84 -0.71 7.72 13.40
N PHE A 85 0.54 7.48 13.05
CA PHE A 85 1.16 6.16 13.05
C PHE A 85 2.07 5.98 14.26
N LYS A 86 2.08 4.79 14.83
CA LYS A 86 3.03 4.36 15.88
C LYS A 86 3.63 3.02 15.50
N GLY A 87 4.92 3.03 15.18
CA GLY A 87 5.70 1.85 14.83
C GLY A 87 7.17 2.07 15.14
N ILE A 88 8.05 1.32 14.49
CA ILE A 88 9.50 1.46 14.65
C ILE A 88 9.97 2.85 14.21
N ASN A 89 10.93 3.42 14.95
CA ASN A 89 11.55 4.71 14.62
C ASN A 89 12.15 4.68 13.20
N GLY A 90 11.86 5.72 12.42
CA GLY A 90 12.34 5.84 11.03
C GLY A 90 11.57 5.02 10.01
N PHE A 91 10.44 4.39 10.39
CA PHE A 91 9.57 3.72 9.43
C PHE A 91 8.97 4.72 8.43
N SER A 92 9.03 4.36 7.14
CA SER A 92 8.33 5.03 6.07
C SER A 92 7.81 4.00 5.07
N ALA A 93 6.64 4.30 4.48
CA ALA A 93 6.03 3.44 3.49
C ALA A 93 5.13 4.26 2.56
N VAL A 94 5.10 3.91 1.28
CA VAL A 94 4.09 4.36 0.33
C VAL A 94 3.46 3.12 -0.28
N ARG A 95 2.13 3.00 -0.17
CA ARG A 95 1.38 1.86 -0.69
C ARG A 95 0.20 2.34 -1.52
N VAL A 96 0.03 1.71 -2.67
CA VAL A 96 -1.17 1.89 -3.49
C VAL A 96 -1.85 0.56 -3.70
N THR A 97 -3.11 0.47 -3.31
CA THR A 97 -3.92 -0.73 -3.46
C THR A 97 -5.02 -0.49 -4.48
N PRO A 98 -5.03 -1.21 -5.61
CA PRO A 98 -6.15 -1.17 -6.54
C PRO A 98 -7.43 -1.68 -5.86
N LEU A 99 -8.52 -0.93 -6.00
CA LEU A 99 -9.81 -1.21 -5.39
C LEU A 99 -10.86 -1.51 -6.45
N THR A 100 -11.83 -2.36 -6.09
CA THR A 100 -13.09 -2.53 -6.80
C THR A 100 -14.26 -2.09 -5.91
N VAL A 101 -15.27 -1.51 -6.55
CA VAL A 101 -16.57 -1.24 -5.95
C VAL A 101 -17.44 -2.48 -6.15
N ARG A 102 -17.76 -3.18 -5.06
CA ARG A 102 -18.60 -4.38 -5.13
C ARG A 102 -20.06 -4.03 -5.05
N ILE A 103 -20.76 -4.35 -6.13
CA ILE A 103 -22.23 -4.32 -6.22
C ILE A 103 -22.72 -5.77 -6.15
N PRO A 104 -23.58 -6.13 -5.17
CA PRO A 104 -24.15 -7.48 -5.10
C PRO A 104 -24.81 -7.90 -6.42
N GLY A 105 -24.53 -9.12 -6.86
CA GLY A 105 -25.08 -9.66 -8.11
C GLY A 105 -24.31 -9.31 -9.39
N PHE A 106 -23.29 -8.45 -9.32
CA PHE A 106 -22.44 -8.13 -10.47
C PHE A 106 -21.06 -8.80 -10.38
N PRO A 107 -20.49 -9.28 -11.51
CA PRO A 107 -19.13 -9.79 -11.56
C PRO A 107 -18.12 -8.68 -11.29
N GLU A 108 -16.92 -9.07 -10.87
CA GLU A 108 -15.86 -8.08 -10.69
C GLU A 108 -15.38 -7.52 -12.04
N PRO A 109 -15.13 -6.22 -12.15
CA PRO A 109 -14.55 -5.65 -13.36
C PRO A 109 -13.14 -6.18 -13.64
N ALA A 110 -12.78 -6.22 -14.92
CA ALA A 110 -11.45 -6.62 -15.40
C ALA A 110 -10.35 -5.58 -15.10
N LEU A 111 -10.70 -4.41 -14.60
CA LEU A 111 -9.78 -3.35 -14.18
C LEU A 111 -10.28 -2.74 -12.86
N PRO A 112 -9.38 -2.23 -12.01
CA PRO A 112 -9.77 -1.54 -10.79
C PRO A 112 -10.59 -0.27 -11.10
N GLN A 113 -11.47 0.07 -10.17
CA GLN A 113 -12.37 1.24 -10.23
C GLN A 113 -11.93 2.36 -9.29
N GLY A 114 -10.89 2.12 -8.51
CA GLY A 114 -10.25 3.11 -7.67
C GLY A 114 -8.96 2.61 -7.08
N TYR A 115 -8.32 3.46 -6.28
CA TYR A 115 -7.03 3.19 -5.67
C TYR A 115 -7.01 3.78 -4.26
N ALA A 116 -6.70 2.94 -3.27
CA ALA A 116 -6.31 3.40 -1.94
C ALA A 116 -4.83 3.77 -1.95
N MET A 117 -4.49 4.90 -1.35
CA MET A 117 -3.15 5.47 -1.28
C MET A 117 -2.83 5.66 0.19
N THR A 118 -1.74 5.04 0.67
CA THR A 118 -1.32 5.15 2.06
C THR A 118 0.14 5.59 2.09
N VAL A 119 0.41 6.68 2.81
CA VAL A 119 1.76 7.22 3.02
C VAL A 119 2.00 7.29 4.51
N VAL A 120 3.12 6.71 4.96
CA VAL A 120 3.60 6.79 6.34
C VAL A 120 5.00 7.38 6.32
N VAL A 121 5.23 8.40 7.14
CA VAL A 121 6.56 9.00 7.34
C VAL A 121 6.67 9.43 8.81
N GLY A 122 7.51 8.76 9.60
CA GLY A 122 7.60 9.04 11.03
C GLY A 122 6.27 8.77 11.73
N ALA A 123 5.76 9.74 12.49
CA ALA A 123 4.45 9.64 13.15
C ALA A 123 3.26 10.00 12.23
N LEU A 124 3.51 10.57 11.06
CA LEU A 124 2.47 10.98 10.12
C LEU A 124 1.95 9.78 9.32
N LEU A 125 0.63 9.63 9.30
CA LEU A 125 -0.11 8.75 8.40
C LEU A 125 -1.04 9.59 7.53
N LEU A 126 -0.93 9.42 6.22
CA LEU A 126 -1.86 9.96 5.24
C LEU A 126 -2.50 8.79 4.50
N HIS A 127 -3.82 8.82 4.38
CA HIS A 127 -4.58 7.82 3.63
C HIS A 127 -5.51 8.51 2.66
N GLY A 128 -5.75 7.94 1.50
CA GLY A 128 -6.68 8.50 0.54
C GLY A 128 -7.23 7.47 -0.43
N VAL A 129 -8.32 7.82 -1.08
CA VAL A 129 -8.97 7.01 -2.12
C VAL A 129 -9.22 7.89 -3.32
N ARG A 130 -8.92 7.36 -4.52
CA ARG A 130 -9.28 7.96 -5.81
C ARG A 130 -10.18 7.01 -6.57
N PHE A 131 -11.35 7.46 -7.02
CA PHE A 131 -12.30 6.67 -7.81
C PHE A 131 -12.19 6.96 -9.31
N THR A 132 -11.62 6.06 -10.10
CA THR A 132 -11.37 6.30 -11.53
C THR A 132 -12.58 6.03 -12.43
N THR A 133 -13.66 5.45 -11.90
CA THR A 133 -14.87 5.15 -12.67
C THR A 133 -16.00 6.10 -12.31
N PRO A 134 -16.47 6.96 -13.25
CA PRO A 134 -17.60 7.86 -13.01
C PRO A 134 -18.87 7.10 -12.60
N GLY A 135 -19.60 7.66 -11.63
CA GLY A 135 -20.86 7.09 -11.12
C GLY A 135 -20.68 5.99 -10.07
N LEU A 136 -19.44 5.62 -9.74
CA LEU A 136 -19.11 4.64 -8.70
C LEU A 136 -18.37 5.25 -7.50
N GLN A 137 -18.24 6.57 -7.45
CA GLN A 137 -17.72 7.26 -6.29
C GLN A 137 -18.70 7.11 -5.11
N ALA A 138 -18.15 6.91 -3.92
CA ALA A 138 -18.91 6.89 -2.68
C ALA A 138 -18.21 7.77 -1.65
N ASP A 139 -18.98 8.44 -0.80
CA ASP A 139 -18.41 9.10 0.36
C ASP A 139 -17.96 8.05 1.36
N THR A 140 -16.71 8.16 1.78
CA THR A 140 -16.05 7.16 2.61
C THR A 140 -15.55 7.76 3.91
N THR A 141 -15.42 6.91 4.92
CA THR A 141 -14.76 7.25 6.18
C THR A 141 -13.84 6.13 6.61
N THR A 142 -12.97 6.41 7.57
CA THR A 142 -12.04 5.42 8.13
C THR A 142 -12.54 4.92 9.49
N ASP A 143 -12.42 3.62 9.75
CA ASP A 143 -12.73 3.04 11.07
C ASP A 143 -11.82 3.55 12.18
N LEU A 144 -10.68 4.12 11.82
CA LEU A 144 -9.76 4.75 12.76
C LEU A 144 -10.27 6.12 13.23
N GLY A 145 -11.33 6.67 12.62
CA GLY A 145 -11.82 8.01 12.95
C GLY A 145 -10.82 9.10 12.60
N MET A 146 -10.00 8.88 11.56
CA MET A 146 -9.06 9.87 11.07
C MET A 146 -9.85 11.08 10.53
N PRO A 147 -9.48 12.32 10.89
CA PRO A 147 -10.10 13.50 10.31
C PRO A 147 -9.90 13.54 8.79
N GLN A 148 -10.96 13.94 8.08
CA GLN A 148 -10.93 14.13 6.65
C GLN A 148 -10.11 15.38 6.33
N LEU A 149 -9.05 15.18 5.55
CA LEU A 149 -8.18 16.22 5.03
C LEU A 149 -8.78 16.84 3.77
N TRP A 150 -9.39 16.04 2.90
CA TRP A 150 -9.97 16.52 1.65
C TRP A 150 -11.11 15.60 1.17
N PRO A 151 -12.16 16.15 0.55
CA PRO A 151 -12.59 17.54 0.71
C PRO A 151 -12.96 17.83 2.17
N SER A 152 -12.77 19.06 2.62
CA SER A 152 -13.20 19.52 3.94
C SER A 152 -13.52 21.02 3.86
N ASP A 153 -14.41 21.47 4.75
CA ASP A 153 -14.80 22.87 4.95
C ASP A 153 -14.17 23.48 6.21
N THR A 154 -13.45 22.66 6.99
CA THR A 154 -12.87 23.04 8.28
C THR A 154 -11.38 22.68 8.33
N SER A 155 -10.64 23.44 9.13
CA SER A 155 -9.23 23.12 9.41
C SER A 155 -9.12 21.82 10.22
N VAL A 156 -8.06 21.06 9.98
CA VAL A 156 -7.85 19.76 10.64
C VAL A 156 -6.84 19.89 11.76
N THR A 157 -7.24 19.55 12.97
CA THR A 157 -6.31 19.40 14.11
C THR A 157 -5.73 17.99 14.15
N TRP A 158 -4.43 17.89 14.37
CA TRP A 158 -3.68 16.64 14.44
C TRP A 158 -2.84 16.58 15.73
N PRO A 159 -2.72 15.42 16.39
CA PRO A 159 -3.34 14.15 16.04
C PRO A 159 -4.81 14.06 16.46
N ALA A 160 -5.63 13.35 15.68
CA ALA A 160 -7.00 13.02 16.00
C ALA A 160 -7.34 11.59 15.53
N GLY A 161 -8.38 10.99 16.11
CA GLY A 161 -8.75 9.60 15.88
C GLY A 161 -7.86 8.60 16.62
N ARG A 162 -8.01 7.33 16.28
CA ARG A 162 -7.21 6.22 16.83
C ARG A 162 -5.86 6.14 16.11
N THR A 163 -4.82 5.87 16.87
CA THR A 163 -3.47 5.66 16.33
C THR A 163 -3.41 4.36 15.52
N CYS A 164 -2.88 4.45 14.30
CA CYS A 164 -2.56 3.30 13.47
C CYS A 164 -1.24 2.68 13.93
N THR A 165 -1.17 1.35 13.99
CA THR A 165 0.04 0.58 14.31
C THR A 165 0.47 -0.27 13.12
N GLU A 166 1.65 -0.88 13.17
CA GLU A 166 2.10 -1.84 12.15
C GLU A 166 1.06 -2.93 11.85
N LYS A 167 0.35 -3.42 12.88
CA LYS A 167 -0.69 -4.46 12.75
C LYS A 167 -1.93 -3.96 11.99
N SER A 168 -2.33 -2.71 12.20
CA SER A 168 -3.52 -2.14 11.56
C SER A 168 -3.23 -1.48 10.21
N LEU A 169 -1.95 -1.21 9.90
CA LEU A 169 -1.54 -0.51 8.69
C LEU A 169 -1.94 -1.24 7.41
N LEU A 170 -1.74 -2.57 7.34
CA LEU A 170 -2.14 -3.33 6.15
C LEU A 170 -3.66 -3.31 5.96
N ALA A 171 -4.43 -3.51 7.03
CA ALA A 171 -5.89 -3.48 6.96
C ALA A 171 -6.42 -2.12 6.47
N LEU A 172 -5.80 -1.03 6.90
CA LEU A 172 -6.09 0.31 6.39
C LEU A 172 -5.70 0.45 4.92
N ALA A 173 -4.47 0.08 4.58
CA ALA A 173 -3.95 0.24 3.23
C ALA A 173 -4.66 -0.64 2.19
N ASP A 174 -5.23 -1.77 2.60
CA ASP A 174 -6.09 -2.63 1.77
C ASP A 174 -7.51 -2.05 1.59
N GLY A 175 -7.80 -0.89 2.17
CA GLY A 175 -9.12 -0.29 2.17
C GLY A 175 -10.14 -1.04 3.04
N GLY A 176 -9.71 -2.03 3.82
CA GLY A 176 -10.59 -2.83 4.69
C GLY A 176 -11.20 -2.03 5.85
N THR A 177 -10.68 -0.84 6.14
CA THR A 177 -11.22 0.09 7.13
C THR A 177 -12.02 1.23 6.50
N LEU A 178 -12.22 1.24 5.18
CA LEU A 178 -13.05 2.23 4.51
C LEU A 178 -14.51 1.80 4.58
N ARG A 179 -15.37 2.67 5.10
CA ARG A 179 -16.83 2.47 5.08
C ARG A 179 -17.46 3.50 4.16
N ALA A 180 -18.27 3.03 3.22
CA ALA A 180 -19.20 3.91 2.52
C ALA A 180 -20.26 4.39 3.52
N LEU A 181 -20.56 5.69 3.52
CA LEU A 181 -21.56 6.27 4.43
C LEU A 181 -22.97 5.73 4.16
N ASP A 182 -23.27 5.37 2.90
CA ASP A 182 -24.61 4.96 2.47
C ASP A 182 -24.84 3.42 2.52
N GLY A 183 -23.88 2.65 3.03
CA GLY A 183 -24.05 1.22 3.37
C GLY A 183 -24.19 0.22 2.19
N GLU A 184 -24.53 0.68 0.99
CA GLU A 184 -24.73 -0.19 -0.19
C GLU A 184 -23.43 -0.53 -0.94
N VAL A 185 -22.42 0.32 -0.84
CA VAL A 185 -21.15 0.17 -1.55
C VAL A 185 -20.07 -0.41 -0.65
N ARG A 186 -19.48 -1.54 -1.07
CA ARG A 186 -18.30 -2.11 -0.39
C ARG A 186 -17.06 -1.94 -1.26
N LEU A 187 -16.06 -1.28 -0.70
CA LEU A 187 -14.72 -1.25 -1.27
C LEU A 187 -13.97 -2.50 -0.82
N GLN A 188 -13.30 -3.15 -1.76
CA GLN A 188 -12.35 -4.20 -1.45
C GLN A 188 -11.16 -4.10 -2.41
N PRO A 189 -10.01 -4.67 -2.03
CA PRO A 189 -8.93 -4.90 -2.98
C PRO A 189 -9.46 -5.60 -4.22
N TRP A 190 -9.12 -5.08 -5.39
CA TRP A 190 -9.46 -5.69 -6.68
C TRP A 190 -8.83 -7.09 -6.75
N SER A 191 -9.54 -8.09 -7.24
CA SER A 191 -9.23 -9.50 -7.09
C SER A 191 -8.05 -9.97 -7.91
N HIS A 192 -7.66 -9.33 -9.01
CA HIS A 192 -6.32 -9.60 -9.57
C HIS A 192 -5.18 -9.08 -8.66
N ALA A 193 -5.52 -8.17 -7.74
CA ALA A 193 -4.71 -7.81 -6.58
C ALA A 193 -5.01 -8.60 -5.28
N ALA A 194 -6.18 -9.24 -5.18
CA ALA A 194 -6.67 -9.95 -3.98
C ALA A 194 -6.82 -11.49 -4.12
N HIS A 195 -6.61 -12.06 -5.30
CA HIS A 195 -6.62 -13.51 -5.61
C HIS A 195 -5.25 -14.14 -5.43
N LEU A 196 -4.34 -13.41 -4.80
CA LEU A 196 -3.33 -14.03 -3.98
C LEU A 196 -3.87 -14.00 -2.56
N PRO A 197 -4.02 -15.17 -1.92
CA PRO A 197 -4.73 -15.25 -0.67
C PRO A 197 -4.13 -14.30 0.36
N ARG A 198 -5.02 -13.63 1.11
CA ARG A 198 -4.69 -12.58 2.10
C ARG A 198 -3.47 -12.98 2.91
N SER A 199 -2.40 -12.20 2.80
CA SER A 199 -1.30 -12.35 3.72
C SER A 199 -1.77 -11.93 5.11
N ALA A 200 -1.84 -12.89 6.04
CA ALA A 200 -2.24 -12.62 7.42
C ALA A 200 -0.98 -12.49 8.28
N PHE A 201 -0.95 -11.55 9.21
CA PHE A 201 0.09 -11.56 10.23
C PHE A 201 -0.26 -12.58 11.30
N GLU A 202 0.59 -13.58 11.47
CA GLU A 202 0.43 -14.62 12.48
C GLU A 202 1.78 -14.82 13.17
N ASN A 203 1.82 -14.70 14.49
CA ASN A 203 3.01 -14.93 15.32
C ASN A 203 4.29 -14.17 14.88
N GLY A 204 4.14 -12.96 14.35
CA GLY A 204 5.30 -12.13 13.93
C GLY A 204 5.82 -12.42 12.52
N ALA A 205 5.19 -13.33 11.78
CA ALA A 205 5.48 -13.61 10.38
C ALA A 205 4.30 -13.23 9.46
N VAL A 206 4.60 -13.11 8.17
CA VAL A 206 3.61 -12.98 7.10
C VAL A 206 3.22 -14.38 6.63
N LYS A 207 1.96 -14.76 6.88
CA LYS A 207 1.35 -16.01 6.41
C LYS A 207 0.84 -15.82 4.99
N VAL A 208 1.24 -16.66 4.04
CA VAL A 208 0.74 -16.67 2.66
C VAL A 208 0.32 -18.08 2.29
N PRO A 209 -0.90 -18.29 1.76
CA PRO A 209 -1.25 -19.64 1.33
C PRO A 209 -0.42 -20.14 0.16
N ALA A 210 0.02 -21.38 0.27
CA ALA A 210 0.89 -22.04 -0.70
C ALA A 210 0.14 -22.38 -2.00
N LEU A 211 0.88 -22.61 -3.08
CA LEU A 211 0.30 -22.99 -4.38
C LEU A 211 -0.48 -24.31 -4.34
N CYS A 212 -0.22 -25.19 -3.36
CA CYS A 212 -0.99 -26.41 -3.16
C CYS A 212 -2.43 -26.17 -2.67
N ARG A 213 -2.76 -24.94 -2.23
CA ARG A 213 -4.07 -24.51 -1.69
C ARG A 213 -4.55 -25.27 -0.45
N LYS A 214 -3.69 -26.08 0.17
CA LYS A 214 -3.98 -26.85 1.40
C LYS A 214 -3.20 -26.33 2.60
N HIS A 215 -2.04 -25.74 2.36
CA HIS A 215 -1.10 -25.31 3.39
C HIS A 215 -0.74 -23.85 3.22
N ASP A 216 -0.15 -23.30 4.26
CA ASP A 216 0.37 -21.95 4.32
C ASP A 216 1.89 -21.97 4.43
N ILE A 217 2.53 -20.92 3.93
CA ILE A 217 3.95 -20.63 4.13
C ILE A 217 4.11 -19.33 4.91
N TYR A 218 5.25 -19.17 5.54
CA TYR A 218 5.54 -18.04 6.41
C TYR A 218 6.86 -17.39 6.03
N TYR A 219 6.94 -16.06 6.07
CA TYR A 219 8.20 -15.32 5.91
C TYR A 219 8.25 -14.08 6.82
N PRO A 220 9.46 -13.57 7.15
CA PRO A 220 9.63 -12.42 8.04
C PRO A 220 8.93 -11.15 7.57
N VAL A 221 8.34 -10.41 8.51
CA VAL A 221 7.77 -9.07 8.24
C VAL A 221 8.83 -8.10 7.73
N ALA A 222 10.10 -8.29 8.10
CA ALA A 222 11.22 -7.49 7.62
C ALA A 222 11.32 -7.48 6.08
N LEU A 223 11.07 -8.61 5.41
CA LEU A 223 11.10 -8.68 3.95
C LEU A 223 9.96 -7.87 3.30
N LEU A 224 8.80 -7.81 3.95
CA LEU A 224 7.71 -6.94 3.52
C LEU A 224 8.07 -5.46 3.73
N ARG A 225 8.76 -5.10 4.81
CA ARG A 225 9.25 -3.72 5.05
C ARG A 225 10.27 -3.31 3.99
N GLU A 226 11.20 -4.18 3.66
CA GLU A 226 12.19 -3.94 2.61
C GLU A 226 11.52 -3.75 1.23
N ALA A 227 10.52 -4.58 0.91
CA ALA A 227 9.75 -4.45 -0.33
C ALA A 227 9.01 -3.11 -0.42
N HIS A 228 8.45 -2.61 0.70
CA HIS A 228 7.87 -1.26 0.77
C HIS A 228 8.89 -0.13 0.55
N GLN A 229 10.19 -0.41 0.71
CA GLN A 229 11.28 0.51 0.44
C GLN A 229 11.91 0.29 -0.94
N GLY A 230 11.26 -0.50 -1.81
CA GLY A 230 11.74 -0.82 -3.16
C GLY A 230 12.93 -1.80 -3.18
N ARG A 231 13.17 -2.52 -2.07
CA ARG A 231 14.24 -3.51 -1.96
C ARG A 231 13.63 -4.91 -2.00
N PHE A 232 13.88 -5.62 -3.08
CA PHE A 232 13.28 -6.92 -3.35
C PHE A 232 14.26 -8.06 -3.05
N TYR A 233 13.72 -9.19 -2.60
CA TYR A 233 14.48 -10.33 -2.14
C TYR A 233 13.86 -11.62 -2.68
N ALA A 234 14.71 -12.60 -2.96
CA ALA A 234 14.30 -13.98 -3.17
C ALA A 234 14.56 -14.82 -1.92
N PHE A 235 13.72 -15.80 -1.68
CA PHE A 235 13.88 -16.75 -0.60
C PHE A 235 13.20 -18.07 -0.94
N MET A 236 13.55 -19.11 -0.20
CA MET A 236 12.89 -20.39 -0.28
C MET A 236 11.89 -20.55 0.86
N ALA A 237 10.75 -21.16 0.58
CA ALA A 237 9.84 -21.67 1.60
C ALA A 237 9.28 -23.01 1.14
N SER A 238 8.80 -23.84 2.06
CA SER A 238 8.20 -25.12 1.71
C SER A 238 6.94 -25.37 2.52
N CYS A 239 6.10 -26.25 1.98
CA CYS A 239 5.07 -26.94 2.74
C CYS A 239 5.26 -28.46 2.54
N GLU A 240 4.44 -29.26 3.20
CA GLU A 240 4.48 -30.73 3.09
C GLU A 240 4.33 -31.26 1.65
N CYS A 241 3.77 -30.45 0.74
CA CYS A 241 3.53 -30.86 -0.64
C CYS A 241 4.66 -30.49 -1.61
N SER A 242 5.45 -29.45 -1.33
CA SER A 242 6.42 -28.90 -2.29
C SER A 242 7.29 -27.81 -1.66
N ALA A 243 8.49 -27.61 -2.21
CA ALA A 243 9.30 -26.42 -1.99
C ALA A 243 9.00 -25.33 -3.04
N TYR A 244 9.28 -24.08 -2.69
CA TYR A 244 8.95 -22.91 -3.48
C TYR A 244 10.11 -21.92 -3.52
N LEU A 245 10.37 -21.37 -4.70
CA LEU A 245 11.19 -20.18 -4.86
C LEU A 245 10.27 -18.95 -4.91
N ILE A 246 10.51 -17.98 -4.04
CA ILE A 246 9.59 -16.86 -3.81
C ILE A 246 10.34 -15.55 -3.86
N HIS A 247 9.79 -14.57 -4.58
CA HIS A 247 10.35 -13.22 -4.67
C HIS A 247 9.41 -12.24 -3.97
N THR A 248 9.92 -11.31 -3.18
CA THR A 248 9.18 -10.11 -2.81
C THR A 248 9.09 -9.16 -4.02
N ASP A 249 8.00 -8.41 -4.07
CA ASP A 249 7.66 -7.42 -5.08
C ASP A 249 7.02 -6.22 -4.37
N SER A 250 6.76 -5.12 -5.09
CA SER A 250 6.28 -3.84 -4.54
C SER A 250 4.95 -3.93 -3.80
N ASP A 251 4.15 -4.95 -4.11
CA ASP A 251 2.80 -5.13 -3.61
C ASP A 251 2.56 -6.50 -2.94
N ARG A 252 3.42 -7.50 -3.20
CA ARG A 252 3.18 -8.90 -2.83
C ARG A 252 4.44 -9.76 -2.85
N VAL A 253 4.27 -11.05 -2.55
CA VAL A 253 5.23 -12.10 -2.91
C VAL A 253 4.79 -12.86 -4.15
N ARG A 254 5.74 -13.30 -4.98
CA ARG A 254 5.51 -14.10 -6.18
C ARG A 254 6.22 -15.44 -6.08
N PHE A 255 5.48 -16.51 -6.25
CA PHE A 255 6.04 -17.84 -6.47
C PHE A 255 6.62 -17.90 -7.89
N ARG A 256 7.93 -18.15 -8.00
CA ARG A 256 8.65 -18.29 -9.27
C ARG A 256 8.79 -19.72 -9.72
N ALA A 257 8.92 -20.64 -8.77
CA ALA A 257 9.00 -22.06 -9.03
C ALA A 257 8.40 -22.86 -7.86
N ALA A 258 7.93 -24.06 -8.16
CA ALA A 258 7.47 -25.05 -7.20
C ALA A 258 7.95 -26.43 -7.65
N GLY A 259 8.43 -27.25 -6.73
CA GLY A 259 8.91 -28.59 -7.05
C GLY A 259 9.56 -29.29 -5.87
N GLU A 260 10.45 -30.23 -6.19
CA GLU A 260 11.26 -30.93 -5.21
C GLU A 260 12.25 -29.98 -4.53
N PRO A 261 12.53 -30.15 -3.23
CA PRO A 261 13.43 -29.28 -2.46
C PRO A 261 14.80 -29.09 -3.11
N GLU A 262 15.44 -30.14 -3.62
CA GLU A 262 16.75 -30.07 -4.24
C GLU A 262 16.75 -29.22 -5.51
N GLY A 263 15.68 -29.34 -6.32
CA GLY A 263 15.52 -28.55 -7.54
C GLY A 263 15.35 -27.06 -7.22
N ILE A 264 14.52 -26.73 -6.23
CA ILE A 264 14.33 -25.34 -5.79
C ILE A 264 15.59 -24.77 -5.14
N ALA A 265 16.31 -25.58 -4.37
CA ALA A 265 17.60 -25.18 -3.77
C ALA A 265 18.65 -24.84 -4.83
N ALA A 266 18.75 -25.65 -5.89
CA ALA A 266 19.65 -25.36 -7.00
C ALA A 266 19.25 -24.05 -7.71
N MET A 267 17.96 -23.86 -8.01
CA MET A 267 17.47 -22.62 -8.62
C MET A 267 17.75 -21.39 -7.74
N TYR A 268 17.60 -21.51 -6.42
CA TYR A 268 17.91 -20.43 -5.48
C TYR A 268 19.42 -20.15 -5.40
N ALA A 269 20.27 -21.19 -5.38
CA ALA A 269 21.72 -21.04 -5.39
C ALA A 269 22.22 -20.32 -6.64
N ASP A 270 21.60 -20.58 -7.80
CA ASP A 270 21.94 -19.95 -9.08
C ASP A 270 21.47 -18.49 -9.21
N LEU A 271 20.59 -18.01 -8.32
CA LEU A 271 20.20 -16.59 -8.32
C LEU A 271 21.39 -15.70 -7.97
N THR A 272 21.55 -14.63 -8.76
CA THR A 272 22.49 -13.55 -8.49
C THR A 272 22.01 -12.67 -7.34
N GLY A 273 22.96 -12.22 -6.51
CA GLY A 273 22.70 -11.37 -5.36
C GLY A 273 23.36 -11.90 -4.10
N ASP A 274 23.69 -10.99 -3.19
CA ASP A 274 24.23 -11.33 -1.87
C ASP A 274 23.13 -12.00 -1.02
N GLU A 275 23.52 -13.03 -0.27
CA GLU A 275 22.66 -13.70 0.70
C GLU A 275 22.76 -13.00 2.06
N PHE A 276 21.60 -12.76 2.66
CA PHE A 276 21.41 -12.12 3.94
C PHE A 276 20.65 -13.05 4.86
N LEU A 277 21.03 -13.03 6.13
CA LEU A 277 20.26 -13.65 7.21
C LEU A 277 19.46 -12.56 7.93
N ILE A 278 18.15 -12.76 8.02
CA ILE A 278 17.27 -11.94 8.84
C ILE A 278 17.02 -12.72 10.12
N GLU A 279 17.41 -12.14 11.25
CA GLU A 279 17.08 -12.65 12.57
C GLU A 279 15.86 -11.90 13.11
N ASP A 280 14.80 -12.63 13.44
CA ASP A 280 13.63 -12.10 14.13
C ASP A 280 13.12 -13.06 15.23
N GLN A 281 11.94 -12.78 15.79
CA GLN A 281 11.34 -13.60 16.84
C GLN A 281 10.96 -15.02 16.38
N VAL A 282 10.97 -15.28 15.07
CA VAL A 282 10.63 -16.56 14.42
C VAL A 282 11.88 -17.36 14.09
N GLY A 283 13.07 -16.74 14.09
CA GLY A 283 14.36 -17.38 13.92
C GLY A 283 15.25 -16.70 12.87
N GLU A 284 16.25 -17.43 12.39
CA GLU A 284 17.08 -17.03 11.26
C GLU A 284 16.38 -17.37 9.94
N PHE A 285 16.37 -16.40 9.01
CA PHE A 285 15.75 -16.55 7.70
C PHE A 285 16.69 -16.08 6.59
N ALA A 286 17.09 -17.01 5.72
CA ALA A 286 17.98 -16.72 4.59
C ALA A 286 17.20 -16.15 3.40
N CYS A 287 17.73 -15.08 2.82
CA CYS A 287 17.17 -14.45 1.62
C CYS A 287 18.27 -13.80 0.78
N LYS A 288 18.11 -13.77 -0.54
CA LYS A 288 19.03 -13.11 -1.47
C LYS A 288 18.44 -11.81 -1.93
N ARG A 289 19.20 -10.72 -1.90
CA ARG A 289 18.73 -9.45 -2.45
C ARG A 289 18.72 -9.51 -3.97
N LEU A 290 17.58 -9.23 -4.58
CA LEU A 290 17.45 -9.19 -6.02
C LEU A 290 18.06 -7.88 -6.56
N PRO A 291 18.77 -7.92 -7.71
CA PRO A 291 19.22 -6.72 -8.39
C PRO A 291 18.00 -5.88 -8.84
N ALA A 292 18.13 -4.56 -8.70
CA ALA A 292 17.10 -3.58 -9.07
C ALA A 292 16.88 -3.52 -10.59
#